data_AF-M0M9L6-F1
#
_entry.id   AF-M0M9L6-F1
#
_cell.length_a   1.000
_cell.length_b   1.000
_cell.length_c   1.000
_cell.angle_alpha   90.00
_cell.angle_beta   90.00
_cell.angle_gamma   90.00
#
_symmetry.space_group_name_H-M   'P 1'
#
loop_
_entity.id
_entity.type
_entity.pdbx_description
1 polymer ?
#
loop_
_entity_poly.entity_id
_entity_poly.type
_entity_poly.pdbx_seq_one_letter_code
_entity_poly.pdbx_strand_id
1 'polypeptide(L)' 'MLNRLGLAGVVGVLCCLAGLAVVAYAAPIVAGGIALVLVGLLLVARGLLSGMLAAFGMDGMF' A
#
# COMPACT_ATOMS: atom_id res chain seq x y z
N MET A 1 0.18 1.86 11.20
CA MET A 1 1.59 1.92 11.61
C MET A 1 2.35 3.07 10.93
N LEU A 2 1.74 4.27 10.80
CA LEU A 2 2.38 5.40 10.10
C LEU A 2 3.72 5.81 10.72
N ASN A 3 3.88 5.66 12.04
CA ASN A 3 5.15 5.90 12.75
C ASN A 3 6.29 4.93 12.39
N ARG A 4 6.05 3.82 11.69
CA ARG A 4 7.09 2.88 11.24
C ARG A 4 7.33 2.90 9.72
N LEU A 5 6.57 3.71 8.96
CA LEU A 5 6.69 3.77 7.50
C LEU A 5 7.99 4.44 7.03
N GLY A 6 8.69 5.15 7.92
CA GLY A 6 9.81 6.02 7.58
C GLY A 6 9.36 7.20 6.71
N LEU A 7 10.23 8.20 6.52
CA LEU A 7 9.92 9.36 5.69
C LEU A 7 9.54 8.95 4.26
N ALA A 8 10.24 7.97 3.70
CA ALA A 8 10.01 7.45 2.35
C ALA A 8 8.62 6.81 2.19
N GLY A 9 8.15 6.02 3.18
CA GLY A 9 6.85 5.38 3.11
C GLY A 9 5.71 6.39 3.21
N VAL A 10 5.84 7.42 4.06
CA VAL A 10 4.85 8.51 4.15
C VAL A 10 4.78 9.29 2.84
N VAL A 11 5.94 9.65 2.27
CA VAL A 11 6.01 10.34 0.96
C VAL A 11 5.40 9.47 -0.15
N GLY A 12 5.65 8.16 -0.14
CA GLY A 12 5.05 7.22 -1.09
C GLY A 12 3.53 7.16 -1.01
N VAL A 13 2.96 7.12 0.21
CA VAL A 13 1.51 7.16 0.42
C VAL A 13 0.93 8.49 -0.07
N LEU A 14 1.57 9.62 0.24
CA LEU A 14 1.12 10.93 -0.24
C LEU A 14 1.16 11.02 -1.78
N CYS A 15 2.18 10.47 -2.41
CA CYS A 15 2.29 10.42 -3.87
C CYS A 15 1.17 9.57 -4.49
N CYS A 16 0.87 8.40 -3.91
CA CYS A 16 -0.24 7.56 -4.35
C CYS A 16 -1.58 8.31 -4.22
N LEU A 17 -1.81 8.98 -3.08
CA LEU A 17 -3.03 9.76 -2.85
C LEU A 17 -3.15 10.94 -3.82
N ALA A 18 -2.05 11.63 -4.12
CA ALA A 18 -2.02 12.73 -5.08
C ALA A 18 -2.36 12.24 -6.50
N GLY A 19 -1.74 11.15 -6.96
CA GLY A 19 -2.06 10.54 -8.24
C GLY A 19 -3.52 10.09 -8.33
N LEU A 20 -4.03 9.48 -7.26
CA LEU A 20 -5.42 9.05 -7.20
C LEU A 20 -6.40 10.22 -7.22
N ALA A 21 -6.07 11.33 -6.55
CA ALA A 21 -6.87 12.55 -6.55
C ALA A 21 -6.95 13.19 -7.95
N VAL A 22 -5.83 13.20 -8.68
CA VAL A 22 -5.80 13.68 -10.07
C VAL A 22 -6.69 12.81 -10.97
N VAL A 23 -6.61 11.48 -10.85
CA VAL A 23 -7.46 10.57 -11.62
C VAL A 23 -8.93 10.72 -11.22
N ALA A 24 -9.22 10.90 -9.93
CA ALA A 24 -10.58 11.05 -9.42
C ALA A 24 -11.27 12.31 -9.96
N TYR A 25 -10.52 13.38 -10.23
CA TYR A 25 -11.05 14.61 -10.82
C TYR A 25 -11.53 14.41 -12.28
N ALA A 26 -10.82 13.59 -13.06
CA ALA A 26 -11.17 13.33 -14.45
C ALA A 26 -12.14 12.15 -14.63
N ALA A 27 -11.98 11.09 -13.83
CA ALA A 27 -12.71 9.84 -13.98
C ALA A 27 -12.84 9.09 -12.63
N PRO A 28 -13.89 9.37 -11.84
CA PRO A 28 -14.04 8.82 -10.49
C PRO A 28 -14.19 7.29 -10.47
N ILE A 29 -14.84 6.71 -11.48
CA ILE A 29 -15.01 5.25 -11.61
C ILE A 29 -13.65 4.57 -11.84
N VAL A 30 -12.79 5.16 -12.67
CA VAL A 30 -11.44 4.65 -12.95
C VAL A 30 -10.56 4.78 -11.71
N ALA A 31 -10.64 5.91 -11.00
CA ALA A 31 -9.94 6.10 -9.74
C ALA A 31 -10.36 5.05 -8.69
N GLY A 32 -11.65 4.72 -8.62
CA GLY A 32 -12.16 3.64 -7.76
C GLY A 32 -11.53 2.29 -8.09
N GLY A 33 -11.44 1.94 -9.37
CA GLY A 33 -10.76 0.72 -9.83
C GLY A 33 -9.27 0.69 -9.45
N ILE A 34 -8.55 1.80 -9.66
CA ILE A 34 -7.13 1.92 -9.30
C ILE A 34 -6.94 1.82 -7.78
N ALA A 35 -7.80 2.45 -6.98
CA ALA A 35 -7.73 2.35 -5.53
C ALA A 35 -7.86 0.91 -5.05
N LEU A 36 -8.79 0.15 -5.64
CA LEU A 36 -9.03 -1.25 -5.31
C LEU A 36 -7.82 -2.12 -5.68
N VAL A 37 -7.18 -1.86 -6.82
CA VAL A 37 -5.92 -2.51 -7.22
C VAL A 37 -4.80 -2.22 -6.22
N LEU A 38 -4.62 -0.96 -5.79
CA LEU A 38 -3.60 -0.59 -4.80
C LEU A 38 -3.82 -1.29 -3.46
N VAL A 39 -5.08 -1.38 -3.00
CA VAL A 39 -5.42 -2.12 -1.78
C VAL A 39 -5.10 -3.61 -1.95
N GLY A 40 -5.49 -4.23 -3.06
CA GLY A 40 -5.17 -5.62 -3.35
C GLY A 40 -3.66 -5.88 -3.37
N LEU A 41 -2.89 -4.98 -3.99
CA LEU A 41 -1.43 -5.07 -4.03
C LEU A 41 -0.83 -4.99 -2.62
N LEU A 42 -1.32 -4.09 -1.76
CA LEU A 42 -0.89 -3.99 -0.37
C LEU A 42 -1.18 -5.28 0.42
N LEU A 43 -2.34 -5.90 0.21
CA LEU A 43 -2.69 -7.17 0.84
C LEU A 43 -1.77 -8.31 0.38
N VAL A 44 -1.53 -8.42 -0.93
CA VAL A 44 -0.61 -9.41 -1.49
C VAL A 44 0.81 -9.20 -0.96
N ALA A 45 1.30 -7.97 -1.00
CA ALA A 45 2.62 -7.62 -0.46
C ALA A 45 2.72 -8.01 1.02
N ARG A 46 1.72 -7.65 1.84
CA ARG A 46 1.67 -8.07 3.26
C ARG A 46 1.74 -9.59 3.41
N GLY A 47 0.97 -10.34 2.64
CA GLY A 47 0.99 -11.81 2.68
C GLY A 47 2.36 -12.38 2.31
N LEU A 48 2.99 -11.85 1.27
CA LEU A 48 4.33 -12.25 0.84
C LEU A 48 5.39 -11.92 1.91
N LEU A 49 5.38 -10.70 2.42
CA LEU A 49 6.28 -10.26 3.50
C LEU A 49 6.11 -11.14 4.74
N SER A 50 4.88 -11.36 5.20
CA SER A 50 4.60 -12.24 6.34
C SER A 50 5.11 -13.66 6.09
N GLY A 51 4.88 -14.24 4.90
CA GLY A 51 5.39 -15.57 4.55
C GLY A 51 6.92 -15.65 4.52
N MET A 52 7.59 -14.62 3.98
CA MET A 52 9.06 -14.55 3.97
C MET A 52 9.64 -14.42 5.38
N LEU A 53 9.03 -13.58 6.22
CA LEU A 53 9.48 -13.34 7.59
C LEU A 53 9.25 -14.58 8.47
N ALA A 54 8.15 -15.30 8.26
CA ALA A 54 7.91 -16.60 8.87
C ALA A 54 8.95 -17.64 8.44
N ALA A 55 9.32 -17.67 7.15
CA ALA A 55 10.39 -18.56 6.66
C ALA A 55 11.77 -18.27 7.29
N PHE A 56 12.00 -17.02 7.72
CA PHE A 56 13.18 -16.63 8.48
C PHE A 56 13.06 -16.79 10.00
N GLY A 57 11.98 -17.42 10.51
CA GLY A 57 11.76 -17.62 11.94
C GLY A 57 11.39 -16.35 12.72
N MET A 58 11.02 -15.27 12.01
CA MET A 58 10.54 -14.00 12.57
C MET A 58 9.01 -13.89 12.53
N ASP A 59 8.31 -15.01 12.63
CA ASP A 59 6.85 -15.01 12.76
C ASP A 59 6.45 -14.36 14.10
N GLY A 60 5.49 -13.43 14.08
CA GLY A 60 5.00 -12.72 15.28
C GLY A 60 5.60 -11.33 15.57
N MET A 61 6.43 -10.74 14.70
CA MET A 61 7.01 -9.39 14.90
C MET A 61 6.14 -8.20 14.40
N PHE A 62 4.91 -8.45 13.93
CA PHE A 62 3.98 -7.43 13.39
C PHE A 62 2.62 -7.39 14.07
#